data_AF-A0A1F8R3H6-F1
#
_entry.id   AF-A0A1F8R3H6-F1
#
_cell.length_a   1.000
_cell.length_b   1.000
_cell.length_c   1.000
_cell.angle_alpha   90.00
_cell.angle_beta   90.00
_cell.angle_gamma   90.00
#
_symmetry.space_group_name_H-M   'P 1'
#
loop_
_entity.id
_entity.type
_entity.pdbx_description
1 polymer ?
#
loop_
_entity_poly.entity_id
_entity_poly.type
_entity_poly.pdbx_seq_one_letter_code
_entity_poly.pdbx_strand_id
1 'polypeptide(L)'
;MVGEAGLLVDPRDVNALASAIARVANDRELRRQLSLSGRARASVFTWEETAHQTVAVYDALFSLPPRTWPEPTVEPSLTRKEDLYYA
;
A
#
# COMPACT_ATOMS: atom_id res chain seq x y z
N MET A 1 6.42 5.64 -2.77
CA MET A 1 6.45 7.10 -3.00
C MET A 1 6.60 7.40 -4.49
N VAL A 2 5.93 8.45 -4.98
CA VAL A 2 5.84 8.86 -6.41
C VAL A 2 7.12 9.50 -6.97
N GLY A 3 8.00 10.07 -6.12
CA GLY A 3 9.24 10.73 -6.57
C GLY A 3 8.96 11.91 -7.51
N GLU A 4 9.82 12.13 -8.51
CA GLU A 4 9.69 13.19 -9.52
C GLU A 4 8.56 12.97 -10.54
N ALA A 5 7.74 11.93 -10.35
CA ALA A 5 6.64 11.59 -11.26
C ALA A 5 5.30 12.26 -10.93
N GLY A 6 5.24 13.13 -9.92
CA GLY A 6 4.01 13.82 -9.55
C GLY A 6 4.25 15.07 -8.72
N LEU A 7 3.22 15.90 -8.63
CA LEU A 7 3.20 17.05 -7.75
C LEU A 7 2.67 16.61 -6.38
N LEU A 8 3.41 16.86 -5.31
CA LEU A 8 2.95 16.64 -3.95
C LEU A 8 2.22 17.88 -3.45
N VAL A 9 1.02 17.68 -2.90
CA VAL A 9 0.20 18.71 -2.27
C VAL A 9 -0.29 18.19 -0.92
N ASP A 10 -0.56 19.11 0.01
CA ASP A 10 -1.27 18.73 1.24
C ASP A 10 -2.67 18.23 0.88
N PRO A 11 -3.04 16.98 1.24
CA PRO A 11 -4.37 16.44 0.94
C PRO A 11 -5.52 17.19 1.62
N ARG A 12 -5.23 18.03 2.63
CA ARG A 12 -6.24 18.85 3.33
C ARG A 12 -6.36 20.26 2.77
N ASP A 13 -5.48 20.67 1.85
CA ASP A 13 -5.55 21.97 1.18
C ASP A 13 -6.24 21.85 -0.18
N VAL A 14 -7.54 22.17 -0.18
CA VAL A 14 -8.39 22.13 -1.38
C VAL A 14 -7.89 23.09 -2.47
N ASN A 15 -7.38 24.28 -2.08
CA ASN A 15 -6.94 25.29 -3.04
C ASN A 15 -5.62 24.89 -3.71
N ALA A 16 -4.70 24.30 -2.93
CA ALA A 16 -3.46 23.75 -3.47
C ALA A 16 -3.74 22.60 -4.45
N LEU A 17 -4.66 21.69 -4.10
CA LEU A 17 -5.04 20.59 -4.97
C LEU A 17 -5.68 21.09 -6.28
N ALA A 18 -6.64 22.01 -6.19
CA ALA A 18 -7.29 22.59 -7.37
C ALA A 18 -6.28 23.29 -8.29
N SER A 19 -5.36 24.05 -7.71
CA SER A 19 -4.31 24.75 -8.45
C SER A 19 -3.34 23.77 -9.12
N ALA A 20 -2.95 22.68 -8.45
CA ALA A 20 -2.08 21.66 -9.01
C ALA A 20 -2.75 20.94 -10.20
N ILE A 21 -4.03 20.57 -10.07
CA ILE A 21 -4.81 19.97 -11.16
C ILE A 21 -4.88 20.93 -12.36
N ALA A 22 -5.25 22.20 -12.11
CA ALA A 22 -5.34 23.21 -13.16
C ALA A 22 -3.99 23.43 -13.87
N ARG A 23 -2.89 23.44 -13.12
CA ARG A 23 -1.53 23.57 -13.68
C ARG A 23 -1.20 22.40 -14.61
N VAL A 24 -1.44 21.16 -14.19
CA VAL A 24 -1.19 19.97 -15.04
C VAL A 24 -2.09 19.94 -16.27
N ALA A 25 -3.33 20.42 -16.16
CA ALA A 25 -4.26 20.46 -17.30
C ALA A 25 -3.83 21.46 -18.39
N ASN A 26 -3.33 22.63 -17.96
CA ASN A 26 -3.03 23.76 -18.85
C ASN A 26 -1.57 23.82 -19.31
N ASP A 27 -0.62 23.28 -18.54
CA ASP A 27 0.80 23.22 -18.91
C ASP A 27 1.11 21.91 -19.63
N ARG A 28 1.20 21.98 -20.96
CA ARG A 28 1.46 20.82 -21.81
C ARG A 28 2.82 20.18 -21.56
N GLU A 29 3.84 20.99 -21.27
CA GLU A 29 5.20 20.48 -21.09
C GLU A 29 5.34 19.79 -19.74
N LEU A 30 4.83 20.41 -18.67
CA LEU A 30 4.76 19.78 -17.36
C LEU A 30 4.01 18.44 -17.43
N ARG A 31 2.83 18.41 -18.08
CA ARG A 31 2.07 17.17 -18.26
C ARG A 31 2.86 16.09 -18.98
N ARG A 32 3.61 16.46 -20.04
CA ARG A 32 4.45 15.51 -20.79
C ARG A 32 5.56 14.95 -19.91
N GLN A 33 6.24 15.81 -19.15
CA GLN A 33 7.31 15.41 -18.24
C GLN A 33 6.80 14.45 -17.15
N LEU A 34 5.72 14.82 -16.45
CA LEU A 34 5.11 13.98 -15.41
C LEU A 34 4.63 12.64 -15.97
N SER A 35 4.06 12.62 -17.18
CA SER A 35 3.62 11.37 -17.83
C SER A 35 4.79 10.43 -18.14
N LEU A 36 5.91 10.96 -18.64
CA LEU A 36 7.11 10.17 -18.94
C LEU A 36 7.73 9.62 -17.65
N SER A 37 7.95 10.48 -16.65
CA SER A 37 8.47 10.08 -15.35
C SER A 37 7.57 9.06 -14.65
N GLY A 38 6.24 9.24 -14.74
CA GLY A 38 5.25 8.31 -14.20
C GLY A 38 5.32 6.94 -14.83
N ARG A 39 5.43 6.84 -16.16
CA ARG A 39 5.56 5.55 -16.84
C ARG A 39 6.87 4.85 -16.49
N ALA A 40 7.99 5.59 -16.49
CA ALA A 40 9.29 5.05 -16.11
C ALA A 40 9.32 4.57 -14.65
N ARG A 41 8.62 5.26 -13.75
CA ARG A 41 8.48 4.84 -12.35
C ARG A 41 7.53 3.66 -12.20
N ALA A 42 6.42 3.63 -12.92
CA ALA A 42 5.45 2.53 -12.85
C ALA A 42 6.07 1.21 -13.34
N SER A 43 6.94 1.25 -14.36
CA SER A 43 7.56 0.04 -14.91
C SER A 43 8.48 -0.69 -13.93
N VAL A 44 8.93 -0.05 -12.84
CA VAL A 44 9.73 -0.75 -11.81
C VAL A 44 8.88 -1.50 -10.78
N PHE A 45 7.57 -1.29 -10.76
CA PHE A 45 6.65 -2.00 -9.86
C PHE A 45 5.90 -3.07 -10.65
N THR A 46 6.43 -4.30 -10.65
CA THR A 46 5.82 -5.43 -11.35
C THR A 46 5.11 -6.37 -10.37
N TRP A 47 4.07 -7.05 -10.86
CA TRP A 47 3.38 -8.09 -10.09
C TRP A 47 4.26 -9.29 -9.80
N GLU A 48 5.16 -9.64 -10.72
CA GLU A 48 6.11 -10.73 -10.56
C GLU A 48 7.08 -10.46 -9.41
N GLU A 49 7.69 -9.27 -9.37
CA GLU A 49 8.58 -8.89 -8.26
C GLU A 49 7.81 -8.83 -6.94
N THR A 50 6.57 -8.35 -6.95
CA THR A 50 5.70 -8.36 -5.76
C THR A 50 5.46 -9.79 -5.26
N ALA A 51 5.22 -10.74 -6.16
CA ALA A 51 5.01 -12.14 -5.81
C ALA A 51 6.28 -12.77 -5.23
N HIS A 52 7.43 -12.55 -5.87
CA HIS A 52 8.73 -13.03 -5.36
C HIS A 52 9.05 -12.49 -3.97
N GLN A 53 8.85 -11.18 -3.75
CA GLN A 53 9.06 -10.56 -2.43
C GLN A 53 8.10 -11.12 -1.38
N THR A 54 6.85 -11.39 -1.76
CA THR A 54 5.85 -11.98 -0.84
C THR A 54 6.25 -13.40 -0.43
N VAL A 55 6.65 -14.24 -1.40
CA VAL A 55 7.11 -15.61 -1.14
C VAL A 55 8.36 -15.61 -0.26
N ALA A 56 9.32 -14.71 -0.52
CA ALA A 56 10.53 -14.59 0.30
C ALA A 56 10.21 -14.31 1.78
N VAL A 57 9.17 -13.53 2.07
CA VAL A 57 8.70 -13.32 3.46
C VAL A 57 8.10 -14.59 4.05
N TYR A 58 7.29 -15.32 3.29
CA TYR A 58 6.73 -16.60 3.76
C TYR A 58 7.82 -17.62 4.04
N ASP A 59 8.78 -17.78 3.14
CA ASP A 59 9.94 -18.67 3.33
C ASP A 59 10.76 -18.26 4.56
N ALA A 60 10.99 -16.96 4.75
CA ALA A 60 11.66 -16.45 5.93
C ALA A 60 10.89 -16.78 7.21
N LEU A 61 9.56 -16.63 7.23
CA LEU A 61 8.73 -16.98 8.39
C LEU A 61 8.73 -18.49 8.68
N PHE A 62 8.70 -19.34 7.66
CA PHE A 62 8.79 -20.80 7.83
C PHE A 62 10.15 -21.25 8.36
N SER A 63 11.22 -20.45 8.17
CA SER A 63 12.55 -20.73 8.73
C SER A 63 12.68 -20.32 10.21
N LEU A 64 11.76 -19.53 10.74
CA LEU A 64 11.75 -19.14 12.15
C LEU A 64 11.11 -20.25 13.01
N PRO A 65 11.52 -20.41 14.27
CA PRO A 65 10.79 -21.28 15.19
C PRO A 65 9.34 -20.80 15.32
N PRO A 66 8.38 -21.71 15.47
CA PRO A 66 6.97 -21.35 15.57
C PRO A 66 6.78 -20.37 16.73
N ARG A 67 6.27 -19.18 16.41
CA ARG A 67 5.86 -18.22 17.44
C ARG A 67 4.60 -18.78 18.09
N THR A 68 4.69 -19.12 19.38
CA THR A 68 3.51 -19.50 20.16
C THR A 68 2.63 -18.26 20.27
N TRP A 69 1.46 -18.32 19.64
CA TRP A 69 0.39 -17.39 19.94
C TRP A 69 -0.07 -17.67 21.38
N PRO A 70 -0.06 -16.69 22.30
CA PRO A 70 -0.66 -16.91 23.61
C PRO A 70 -2.16 -17.18 23.39
N GLU A 71 -2.66 -18.28 23.96
CA GLU A 71 -4.09 -18.59 23.95
C GLU A 71 -4.89 -17.33 24.26
N PRO A 72 -5.80 -16.88 23.37
CA PRO A 72 -6.60 -15.70 23.63
C PRO A 72 -7.33 -15.92 24.96
N THR A 73 -7.08 -15.06 25.94
CA THR A 73 -7.82 -15.11 27.20
C THR A 73 -9.25 -14.65 26.89
N VAL A 74 -10.13 -15.59 26.55
CA VAL A 74 -11.54 -15.30 26.30
C VAL A 74 -12.13 -14.86 27.63
N GLU A 75 -12.47 -13.58 27.77
CA GLU A 75 -13.19 -13.10 28.95
C GLU A 75 -14.56 -13.81 29.02
N PRO A 76 -14.93 -14.43 30.15
CA PRO A 76 -16.12 -15.26 30.27
C PRO A 76 -17.46 -14.56 29.97
N SER A 77 -17.47 -13.23 29.91
CA SER A 77 -18.66 -12.40 29.71
C SER A 77 -19.05 -12.18 28.24
N LEU A 78 -18.24 -12.63 27.29
CA LEU A 78 -18.47 -12.40 25.85
C LEU A 78 -18.76 -13.67 25.04
N THR A 79 -19.06 -14.81 25.66
CA THR A 79 -19.41 -16.02 24.88
C THR A 79 -20.85 -15.93 24.38
N ARG A 80 -21.02 -15.61 23.10
CA ARG A 80 -22.28 -15.85 22.37
C ARG A 80 -22.21 -17.27 21.85
N LYS A 81 -23.32 -18.01 21.85
CA LYS A 81 -23.42 -19.46 21.55
C LYS A 81 -22.88 -19.95 20.19
N GLU A 82 -22.31 -19.08 19.35
CA GLU A 82 -21.75 -19.43 18.04
C GLU A 82 -20.21 -19.64 18.08
N ASP A 83 -19.58 -19.44 19.25
CA ASP A 83 -18.12 -19.42 19.48
C ASP A 83 -17.40 -20.79 19.55
N LEU A 84 -17.87 -21.87 18.91
CA LEU A 84 -17.16 -23.17 18.92
C LEU A 84 -17.02 -23.81 17.53
N TYR A 85 -16.57 -23.04 16.54
CA TYR A 85 -16.28 -23.56 15.19
C TYR A 85 -14.94 -24.31 15.06
N TYR A 86 -14.55 -25.05 16.10
CA TYR A 86 -13.42 -25.98 16.09
C TYR A 86 -13.75 -27.19 16.97
N ALA A 87 -14.67 -28.03 16.47
CA ALA A 87 -14.74 -29.43 16.81
C ALA A 87 -14.25 -30.26 15.62
#